data_AF-B6FWT8-F1
#
_entry.id   AF-B6FWT8-F1
#
_cell.length_a   1.000
_cell.length_b   1.000
_cell.length_c   1.000
_cell.angle_alpha   90.00
_cell.angle_beta   90.00
_cell.angle_gamma   90.00
#
_symmetry.space_group_name_H-M   'P 1'
#
loop_
_entity.id
_entity.type
_entity.pdbx_description
1 polymer ?
#
loop_
_entity_poly.entity_id
_entity_poly.type
_entity_poly.pdbx_seq_one_letter_code
_entity_poly.pdbx_strand_id
1 'polypeptide(L)'
;MGNLKSDKLISLFTYISLLAEELGHHYKTYGNIIDLNNIDNMKQENKARNFAYDKLVGVPGIVKAYLKGCRNISEMADYLNVTESFLRDAIGYYSNKYGDRPISFENYKIIFVPTLIIFKNI
;
A
#
# COMPACT_ATOMS: atom_id res chain seq x y z
N MET A 1 27.58 16.99 4.70
CA MET A 1 27.37 16.37 3.38
C MET A 1 26.04 15.63 3.39
N GLY A 2 25.02 16.14 2.69
CA GLY A 2 23.70 15.51 2.58
C GLY A 2 23.77 14.19 1.80
N ASN A 3 22.99 13.20 2.22
CA ASN A 3 23.08 11.82 1.77
C ASN A 3 22.41 11.65 0.39
N LEU A 4 23.13 12.04 -0.68
CA LEU A 4 22.65 12.00 -2.08
C LEU A 4 22.04 10.65 -2.53
N LYS A 5 22.41 9.54 -1.86
CA LYS A 5 21.85 8.21 -2.09
C LYS A 5 20.41 8.06 -1.58
N SER A 6 20.08 8.63 -0.41
CA SER A 6 18.71 8.54 0.12
C SER A 6 17.77 9.40 -0.70
N ASP A 7 18.21 10.58 -1.13
CA ASP A 7 17.37 11.47 -1.96
C ASP A 7 17.01 10.84 -3.31
N LYS A 8 17.97 10.14 -3.95
CA LYS A 8 17.69 9.37 -5.17
C LYS A 8 16.76 8.18 -4.94
N LEU A 9 16.90 7.47 -3.82
CA LEU A 9 16.01 6.36 -3.45
C LEU A 9 14.59 6.85 -3.18
N ILE A 10 14.44 7.95 -2.43
CA ILE A 10 13.16 8.61 -2.18
C ILE A 10 12.53 9.03 -3.51
N SER A 11 13.29 9.68 -4.38
CA SER A 11 12.81 10.09 -5.71
C SER A 11 12.37 8.90 -6.57
N LEU A 12 13.10 7.78 -6.52
CA LEU A 12 12.75 6.57 -7.26
C LEU A 12 11.47 5.93 -6.73
N PHE A 13 11.28 5.83 -5.41
CA PHE A 13 10.04 5.30 -4.83
C PHE A 13 8.85 6.20 -5.11
N THR A 14 9.00 7.52 -4.99
CA THR A 14 7.97 8.47 -5.39
C THR A 14 7.60 8.30 -6.87
N TYR A 15 8.59 8.14 -7.74
CA TYR A 15 8.37 7.94 -9.17
C TYR A 15 7.67 6.61 -9.47
N ILE A 16 8.06 5.51 -8.83
CA ILE A 16 7.41 4.20 -9.00
C ILE A 16 5.96 4.25 -8.52
N SER A 17 5.70 4.84 -7.36
CA SER A 17 4.34 5.01 -6.83
C SER A 17 3.48 5.87 -7.75
N LEU A 18 4.01 7.01 -8.22
CA LEU A 18 3.31 7.88 -9.16
C LEU A 18 3.03 7.15 -10.48
N LEU A 19 4.00 6.43 -11.02
CA LEU A 19 3.79 5.63 -12.25
C LEU A 19 2.77 4.52 -12.05
N ALA A 20 2.74 3.86 -10.89
CA ALA A 20 1.75 2.84 -10.60
C ALA A 20 0.34 3.44 -10.49
N GLU A 21 0.23 4.65 -9.94
CA GLU A 21 -1.00 5.44 -9.89
C GLU A 21 -1.44 5.85 -11.31
N GLU A 22 -0.55 6.43 -12.12
CA GLU A 22 -0.79 6.78 -13.52
C GLU A 22 -1.15 5.57 -14.40
N LEU A 23 -0.51 4.42 -14.21
CA LEU A 23 -0.90 3.17 -14.87
C LEU A 23 -2.28 2.70 -14.38
N GLY A 24 -2.58 2.84 -13.09
CA GLY A 24 -3.91 2.61 -12.53
C GLY A 24 -4.99 3.46 -13.19
N HIS A 25 -4.70 4.74 -13.41
CA HIS A 25 -5.53 5.65 -14.19
C HIS A 25 -5.67 5.14 -15.63
N HIS A 26 -4.56 4.91 -16.33
CA HIS A 26 -4.58 4.51 -17.74
C HIS A 26 -5.35 3.19 -17.99
N TYR A 27 -5.30 2.23 -17.06
CA TYR A 27 -6.00 0.95 -17.21
C TYR A 27 -7.47 0.98 -16.79
N LYS A 28 -7.91 1.96 -16.00
CA LYS A 28 -9.25 1.94 -15.37
C LYS A 28 -10.08 3.21 -15.52
N THR A 29 -9.56 4.24 -16.16
CA THR A 29 -10.24 5.55 -16.29
C THR A 29 -10.32 5.97 -17.76
N TYR A 30 -11.46 6.54 -18.13
CA TYR A 30 -11.68 7.21 -19.41
C TYR A 30 -12.05 8.68 -19.11
N GLY A 31 -11.35 9.64 -19.71
CA GLY A 31 -11.62 11.08 -19.57
C GLY A 31 -10.71 11.80 -18.56
N ASN A 32 -10.60 13.13 -18.72
CA ASN A 32 -9.70 14.01 -17.95
C ASN A 32 -10.16 14.13 -16.47
N ILE A 33 -9.34 13.68 -15.52
CA ILE A 33 -9.73 13.42 -14.12
C ILE A 33 -9.25 14.51 -13.13
N ILE A 34 -8.67 15.60 -13.63
CA ILE A 34 -8.09 16.68 -12.81
C ILE A 34 -9.18 17.42 -11.98
N ASP A 35 -10.46 17.26 -12.31
CA ASP A 35 -11.57 17.90 -11.60
C ASP A 35 -12.14 17.00 -10.48
N LEU A 36 -11.66 17.21 -9.26
CA LEU A 36 -12.10 16.52 -8.04
C LEU A 36 -13.49 16.96 -7.53
N ASN A 37 -14.18 17.89 -8.21
CA ASN A 37 -15.56 18.25 -7.88
C ASN A 37 -16.60 17.24 -8.41
N ASN A 38 -16.17 16.26 -9.20
CA ASN A 38 -17.03 15.20 -9.70
C ASN A 38 -16.86 13.93 -8.85
N ILE A 39 -17.96 13.49 -8.23
CA ILE A 39 -18.03 12.27 -7.41
C ILE A 39 -17.51 11.04 -8.18
N ASP A 40 -17.73 10.98 -9.49
CA ASP A 40 -17.29 9.85 -10.31
C ASP A 40 -15.78 9.87 -10.59
N ASN A 41 -15.16 11.04 -10.61
CA ASN A 41 -13.70 11.19 -10.65
C ASN A 41 -13.08 10.74 -9.32
N MET A 42 -13.65 11.13 -8.18
CA MET A 42 -13.19 10.67 -6.86
C MET A 42 -13.29 9.15 -6.69
N LYS A 43 -14.35 8.53 -7.23
CA LYS A 43 -14.48 7.06 -7.22
C LYS A 43 -13.43 6.37 -8.07
N GLN A 44 -13.09 6.96 -9.22
CA GLN A 44 -12.06 6.45 -10.12
C GLN A 44 -10.67 6.55 -9.48
N GLU A 45 -10.35 7.68 -8.87
CA GLU A 45 -9.15 7.91 -8.07
C GLU A 45 -9.00 6.87 -6.95
N ASN A 46 -10.04 6.70 -6.12
CA ASN A 46 -10.03 5.71 -5.04
C ASN A 46 -9.85 4.28 -5.57
N LYS A 47 -10.41 3.94 -6.73
CA LYS A 47 -10.21 2.63 -7.36
C LYS A 47 -8.77 2.44 -7.84
N ALA A 48 -8.13 3.48 -8.40
CA ALA A 48 -6.74 3.45 -8.81
C ALA A 48 -5.81 3.24 -7.61
N ARG A 49 -5.99 4.02 -6.53
CA ARG A 49 -5.24 3.84 -5.27
C ARG A 49 -5.42 2.45 -4.65
N ASN A 50 -6.66 1.96 -4.55
CA ASN A 50 -6.91 0.61 -4.03
C ASN A 50 -6.22 -0.47 -4.86
N PHE A 51 -6.19 -0.31 -6.18
CA PHE A 51 -5.46 -1.22 -7.07
C PHE A 51 -3.94 -1.15 -6.82
N ALA A 52 -3.38 0.05 -6.65
CA ALA A 52 -1.97 0.22 -6.32
C ALA A 52 -1.62 -0.44 -4.97
N TYR A 53 -2.46 -0.30 -3.94
CA TYR A 53 -2.27 -0.97 -2.65
C TYR A 53 -2.24 -2.49 -2.78
N ASP A 54 -3.20 -3.06 -3.51
CA ASP A 54 -3.25 -4.51 -3.76
C ASP A 54 -2.05 -5.01 -4.57
N LYS A 55 -1.47 -4.17 -5.44
CA LYS A 55 -0.32 -4.53 -6.27
C LYS A 55 1.03 -4.40 -5.57
N LEU A 56 1.26 -3.30 -4.87
CA LEU A 56 2.56 -2.97 -4.29
C LEU A 56 2.72 -3.48 -2.85
N VAL A 57 1.62 -3.52 -2.09
CA VAL A 57 1.62 -3.97 -0.70
C VAL A 57 0.98 -5.34 -0.62
N GLY A 58 -0.34 -5.43 -0.78
CA GLY A 58 -1.05 -6.71 -0.69
C GLY A 58 -0.93 -7.41 0.68
N VAL A 59 -1.90 -8.26 0.99
CA VAL A 59 -1.75 -9.23 2.09
C VAL A 59 -0.47 -10.09 1.94
N PRO A 60 -0.11 -10.57 0.73
CA PRO A 60 1.12 -11.34 0.56
C PRO A 60 2.40 -10.55 0.86
N GLY A 61 2.47 -9.26 0.49
CA GLY A 61 3.65 -8.43 0.74
C GLY A 61 3.82 -8.13 2.23
N ILE A 62 2.71 -7.84 2.93
CA ILE A 62 2.71 -7.67 4.40
C ILE A 62 3.28 -8.91 5.10
N VAL A 63 2.82 -10.10 4.72
CA VAL A 63 3.31 -11.36 5.31
C VAL A 63 4.78 -11.61 4.97
N LYS A 64 5.21 -11.35 3.73
CA LYS A 64 6.60 -11.50 3.32
C LYS A 64 7.54 -10.54 4.06
N ALA A 65 7.14 -9.29 4.26
CA ALA A 65 7.91 -8.32 5.03
C ALA A 65 8.05 -8.77 6.49
N TYR A 66 6.96 -9.21 7.11
CA TYR A 66 6.98 -9.80 8.45
C TYR A 66 7.93 -10.99 8.55
N LEU A 67 7.90 -11.90 7.57
CA LEU A 67 8.78 -13.06 7.49
C LEU A 67 10.25 -12.71 7.34
N LYS A 68 10.55 -11.57 6.71
CA LYS A 68 11.91 -11.02 6.59
C LYS A 68 12.39 -10.32 7.86
N GLY A 69 11.55 -10.27 8.89
CA GLY A 69 11.89 -9.70 10.18
C GLY A 69 11.59 -8.21 10.30
N CYS A 70 10.90 -7.59 9.32
CA CYS A 70 10.44 -6.21 9.45
C CYS A 70 9.45 -6.10 10.62
N ARG A 71 9.77 -5.27 11.62
CA ARG A 71 8.95 -5.09 12.84
C ARG A 71 8.30 -3.73 12.97
N ASN A 72 8.63 -2.77 12.11
CA ASN A 72 8.01 -1.45 12.09
C ASN A 72 7.65 -1.02 10.66
N ILE A 73 6.88 0.08 10.56
CA ILE A 73 6.39 0.63 9.29
C ILE A 73 7.54 1.04 8.37
N SER A 74 8.61 1.60 8.92
CA SER A 74 9.78 2.05 8.16
C SER A 74 10.46 0.87 7.45
N GLU A 75 10.81 -0.17 8.20
CA GLU A 75 11.41 -1.40 7.67
C GLU A 75 10.53 -2.12 6.64
N MET A 76 9.22 -2.13 6.88
CA MET A 76 8.26 -2.77 5.97
C MET A 76 8.10 -1.95 4.68
N ALA A 77 8.06 -0.62 4.78
CA ALA A 77 7.98 0.28 3.63
C ALA A 77 9.24 0.17 2.76
N ASP A 78 10.42 0.16 3.39
CA ASP A 78 11.70 -0.05 2.71
C ASP A 78 11.74 -1.40 2.00
N TYR A 79 11.32 -2.49 2.66
CA TYR A 79 11.27 -3.82 2.05
C TYR A 79 10.32 -3.90 0.86
N LEU A 80 9.16 -3.24 0.96
CA LEU A 80 8.14 -3.20 -0.09
C LEU A 80 8.44 -2.16 -1.17
N ASN A 81 9.50 -1.36 -1.01
CA ASN A 81 9.87 -0.29 -1.95
C ASN A 81 8.76 0.75 -2.14
N VAL A 82 8.11 1.15 -1.05
CA VAL A 82 7.05 2.17 -1.01
C VAL A 82 7.35 3.20 0.08
N THR A 83 6.64 4.33 0.08
CA THR A 83 6.75 5.31 1.16
C THR A 83 6.00 4.83 2.41
N GLU A 84 6.40 5.30 3.60
CA GLU A 84 5.67 5.00 4.84
C GLU A 84 4.21 5.47 4.79
N SER A 85 3.92 6.62 4.17
CA SER A 85 2.56 7.13 4.01
C SER A 85 1.71 6.19 3.16
N PHE A 86 2.25 5.72 2.03
CA PHE A 86 1.57 4.77 1.16
C PHE A 86 1.27 3.45 1.88
N LEU A 87 2.23 2.94 2.66
CA LEU A 87 2.01 1.73 3.45
C LEU A 87 0.94 1.93 4.53
N ARG A 88 0.92 3.08 5.21
CA ARG A 88 -0.13 3.42 6.19
C ARG A 88 -1.51 3.49 5.54
N ASP A 89 -1.61 4.11 4.38
CA ASP A 89 -2.88 4.20 3.65
C ASP A 89 -3.33 2.83 3.15
N ALA A 90 -2.41 1.98 2.69
CA ALA A 90 -2.71 0.60 2.32
C ALA A 90 -3.19 -0.23 3.52
N ILE A 91 -2.55 -0.10 4.69
CA ILE A 91 -3.00 -0.75 5.93
C ILE A 91 -4.40 -0.24 6.29
N GLY A 92 -4.65 1.07 6.24
CA GLY A 92 -5.97 1.66 6.49
C GLY A 92 -7.04 1.16 5.51
N TYR A 93 -6.69 1.00 4.23
CA TYR A 93 -7.55 0.37 3.23
C TYR A 93 -7.93 -1.06 3.64
N TYR A 94 -6.96 -1.88 4.08
CA TYR A 94 -7.24 -3.24 4.54
C TYR A 94 -8.01 -3.28 5.87
N SER A 95 -7.74 -2.36 6.80
CA SER A 95 -8.53 -2.18 8.02
C SER A 95 -10.00 -1.89 7.68
N ASN A 96 -10.26 -1.00 6.72
CA ASN A 96 -11.63 -0.70 6.28
C ASN A 96 -12.27 -1.88 5.52
N LYS A 97 -11.49 -2.63 4.75
CA LYS A 97 -11.97 -3.77 3.96
C LYS A 97 -12.35 -4.97 4.80
N TYR A 98 -11.57 -5.28 5.84
CA TYR A 98 -11.74 -6.48 6.66
C TYR A 98 -12.34 -6.20 8.04
N GLY A 99 -12.25 -4.96 8.53
CA GLY A 99 -12.74 -4.57 9.85
C GLY A 99 -11.99 -5.29 10.97
N ASP A 100 -12.75 -5.70 11.98
CA ASP A 100 -12.31 -6.47 13.14
C ASP A 100 -12.09 -7.97 12.84
N ARG A 101 -12.44 -8.43 11.62
CA ARG A 101 -12.38 -9.84 11.26
C ARG A 101 -10.94 -10.27 10.96
N PRO A 102 -10.41 -11.28 11.66
CA PRO A 102 -9.14 -11.88 11.29
C PRO A 102 -9.25 -12.55 9.92
N ILE A 103 -8.28 -12.29 9.05
CA ILE A 103 -8.17 -13.01 7.77
C ILE A 103 -7.09 -14.08 7.87
N SER A 104 -7.29 -15.19 7.15
CA SER A 104 -6.30 -16.24 7.00
C SER A 104 -5.58 -16.10 5.67
N PHE A 105 -4.26 -16.14 5.69
CA PHE A 105 -3.41 -16.18 4.50
C PHE A 105 -2.30 -17.21 4.73
N GLU A 106 -2.35 -18.30 3.97
CA GLU A 106 -1.50 -19.48 4.20
C GLU A 106 -1.55 -19.93 5.68
N ASN A 107 -0.40 -20.01 6.35
CA ASN A 107 -0.26 -20.38 7.75
C ASN A 107 -0.30 -19.16 8.68
N TYR A 108 -0.87 -18.03 8.25
CA TYR A 108 -0.93 -16.80 9.03
C TYR A 108 -2.35 -16.32 9.25
N LYS A 109 -2.60 -15.75 10.43
CA LYS A 109 -3.77 -14.93 10.73
C LYS A 109 -3.35 -13.49 10.85
N ILE A 110 -4.09 -12.60 10.19
CA ILE A 110 -3.79 -11.19 10.11
C ILE A 110 -4.99 -10.40 10.62
N ILE A 111 -4.72 -9.47 11.52
CA ILE A 111 -5.69 -8.56 12.12
C ILE A 111 -5.20 -7.15 11.84
N PHE A 112 -6.08 -6.27 11.36
CA PHE A 112 -5.73 -4.90 10.98
C PHE A 112 -6.21 -3.85 11.97
N VAL A 113 -7.07 -4.23 12.93
CA VAL A 113 -7.68 -3.35 13.93
C VAL A 113 -7.47 -3.97 15.32
N PRO A 114 -7.04 -3.20 16.33
CA PRO A 114 -6.73 -1.76 16.31
C PRO A 114 -5.39 -1.42 15.63
N THR A 115 -4.53 -2.42 15.44
CA THR A 115 -3.24 -2.30 14.78
C THR A 115 -2.99 -3.54 13.92
N LEU A 116 -1.98 -3.47 13.04
CA LEU A 116 -1.56 -4.62 12.25
C LEU A 116 -0.90 -5.67 13.17
N ILE A 117 -1.52 -6.85 13.27
CA ILE A 117 -1.03 -8.00 14.03
C ILE A 117 -1.02 -9.23 13.12
N ILE A 118 0.09 -9.98 13.16
CA ILE A 118 0.30 -11.17 12.34
C ILE A 118 0.70 -12.32 13.27
N PHE A 119 -0.09 -13.40 13.25
CA PHE A 119 0.16 -14.63 14.00
C PHE A 119 0.43 -15.78 13.05
N LYS A 120 1.36 -16.66 13.41
CA LYS A 120 1.52 -17.95 12.73
C LYS A 120 0.51 -18.93 13.32
N ASN A 121 -0.27 -19.58 12.47
CA ASN A 121 -1.10 -20.72 12.85
C ASN A 121 -0.16 -21.85 13.31
N ILE A 122 -0.49 -22.44 14.46
CA ILE A 122 0.20 -23.60 15.05
C ILE A 122 -0.35 -24.86 14.40
#